data_AF-A0A2M8AZ96-F1
#
_entry.id   AF-A0A2M8AZ96-F1
#
_cell.length_a   1.000
_cell.length_b   1.000
_cell.length_c   1.000
_cell.angle_alpha   90.00
_cell.angle_beta   90.00
_cell.angle_gamma   90.00
#
_symmetry.space_group_name_H-M   'P 1'
#
loop_
_entity.id
_entity.type
_entity.pdbx_description
1 polymer ?
#
loop_
_entity_poly.entity_id
_entity_poly.type
_entity_poly.pdbx_seq_one_letter_code
_entity_poly.pdbx_strand_id
1 'polypeptide(L)'
;MVCGTCGATIVKVSGKGGGYYGCHRAAKHGCDNRIIVRKSVVEKVILGELSNRLSNTESLAYVFRRVEKMVAKEFAESPGAAKRKEDEYKKQRQMLDNLVGYIAQGRQSKAVETALEECEKKVEQLGADLEFLGKCHTRLFKAPPKEWVEERVSRIKEVLELKTE
;
A
#
# COMPACT_ATOMS: atom_id res chain seq x y z
N MET A 1 -14.18 3.23 23.60
CA MET A 1 -14.91 4.22 24.44
C MET A 1 -14.65 3.92 25.91
N VAL A 2 -14.38 4.93 26.73
CA VAL A 2 -14.10 4.79 28.16
C VAL A 2 -15.06 5.66 28.99
N CYS A 3 -15.33 5.25 30.22
CA CYS A 3 -16.17 5.98 31.16
C CYS A 3 -15.37 7.14 31.75
N GLY A 4 -15.89 8.37 31.63
CA GLY A 4 -15.25 9.56 32.22
C GLY A 4 -15.17 9.57 33.75
N THR A 5 -16.02 8.79 34.43
CA THR A 5 -16.09 8.76 35.90
C THR A 5 -15.11 7.77 36.53
N CYS A 6 -14.95 6.58 35.95
CA CYS A 6 -14.14 5.50 36.54
C CYS A 6 -13.04 4.97 35.64
N GLY A 7 -12.89 5.51 34.42
CA GLY A 7 -11.92 5.04 33.42
C GLY A 7 -12.21 3.67 32.80
N ALA A 8 -13.19 2.93 33.31
CA ALA A 8 -13.53 1.60 32.81
C ALA A 8 -14.15 1.64 31.41
N THR A 9 -14.01 0.54 30.66
CA THR A 9 -14.53 0.42 29.30
C THR A 9 -16.05 0.57 29.23
N ILE A 10 -16.52 1.31 28.22
CA ILE A 10 -17.94 1.35 27.83
C ILE A 10 -18.22 0.18 26.89
N VAL A 11 -19.21 -0.64 27.23
CA VAL A 11 -19.58 -1.85 26.52
C VAL A 11 -21.07 -1.84 26.19
N LYS A 12 -21.51 -2.73 25.29
CA LYS A 12 -22.93 -2.97 25.07
C LYS A 12 -23.51 -3.67 26.30
N VAL A 13 -24.32 -2.97 27.09
CA VAL A 13 -24.88 -3.45 28.37
C VAL A 13 -26.26 -4.08 28.22
N SER A 14 -26.97 -3.82 27.12
CA SER A 14 -28.28 -4.40 26.83
C SER A 14 -28.44 -4.70 25.35
N GLY A 15 -29.14 -5.80 25.04
CA GLY A 15 -29.51 -6.21 23.69
C GLY A 15 -30.95 -5.85 23.29
N LYS A 16 -31.81 -5.44 24.23
CA LYS A 16 -33.22 -5.09 23.92
C LYS A 16 -33.28 -3.82 23.05
N GLY A 17 -34.19 -3.79 22.07
CA GLY A 17 -34.49 -2.59 21.26
C GLY A 17 -33.32 -2.00 20.48
N GLY A 18 -32.48 -2.84 19.83
CA GLY A 18 -31.34 -2.39 19.01
C GLY A 18 -30.02 -2.22 19.77
N GLY A 19 -30.07 -2.27 21.11
CA GLY A 19 -28.91 -2.33 21.97
C GLY A 19 -28.46 -0.99 22.53
N TYR A 20 -27.78 -1.05 23.66
CA TYR A 20 -27.37 0.14 24.41
C TYR A 20 -25.94 0.02 24.92
N TYR A 21 -25.20 1.13 24.90
CA TYR A 21 -23.88 1.26 25.49
C TYR A 21 -23.96 1.87 26.90
N GLY A 22 -23.13 1.37 27.80
CA GLY A 22 -23.01 1.84 29.16
C GLY A 22 -21.69 1.41 29.80
N CYS A 23 -21.38 1.94 30.99
CA CYS A 23 -20.18 1.56 31.72
C CYS A 23 -20.26 0.09 32.19
N HIS A 24 -19.24 -0.72 31.89
CA HIS A 24 -19.21 -2.12 32.34
C HIS A 24 -19.27 -2.26 33.87
N ARG A 25 -18.57 -1.38 34.61
CA ARG A 25 -18.55 -1.41 36.08
C ARG A 25 -19.86 -0.96 36.71
N ALA A 26 -20.61 -0.06 36.07
CA ALA A 26 -21.90 0.37 36.60
C ALA A 26 -22.91 -0.79 36.69
N ALA A 27 -22.89 -1.72 35.73
CA ALA A 27 -23.68 -2.95 35.78
C ALA A 27 -23.33 -3.88 36.95
N LYS A 28 -22.14 -3.73 37.54
CA LYS A 28 -21.63 -4.47 38.71
C LYS A 28 -21.55 -3.60 39.97
N HIS A 29 -22.26 -2.47 40.01
CA HIS A 29 -22.23 -1.50 41.12
C HIS A 29 -20.84 -0.91 41.45
N GLY A 30 -19.87 -1.01 40.54
CA GLY A 30 -18.51 -0.49 40.70
C GLY A 30 -18.28 0.88 40.07
N CYS A 31 -19.34 1.59 39.68
CA CYS A 31 -19.30 2.95 39.15
C CYS A 31 -20.68 3.62 39.26
N ASP A 32 -20.71 4.90 39.63
CA ASP A 32 -21.93 5.70 39.75
C ASP A 32 -22.50 6.18 38.40
N ASN A 33 -21.74 6.04 37.31
CA ASN A 33 -22.21 6.36 35.97
C ASN A 33 -23.20 5.31 35.45
N ARG A 34 -24.49 5.51 35.76
CA ARG A 34 -25.61 4.66 35.32
C ARG A 34 -26.23 5.10 33.98
N ILE A 35 -25.58 6.02 33.26
CA ILE A 35 -26.08 6.50 31.97
C ILE A 35 -25.95 5.37 30.95
N ILE A 36 -27.05 5.11 30.26
CA ILE A 36 -27.14 4.11 29.19
C ILE A 36 -27.62 4.84 27.93
N VAL A 37 -26.86 4.75 26.84
CA VAL A 37 -27.13 5.46 25.58
C VAL A 37 -27.47 4.45 24.50
N ARG A 38 -28.48 4.74 23.68
CA ARG A 38 -28.84 3.90 22.53
C ARG A 38 -27.66 3.73 21.58
N LYS A 39 -27.49 2.52 21.06
CA LYS A 39 -26.46 2.18 20.07
C LYS A 39 -26.47 3.14 18.89
N SER A 40 -27.64 3.42 18.32
CA SER A 40 -27.79 4.30 17.16
C SER A 40 -27.29 5.73 17.43
N VAL A 41 -27.54 6.28 18.62
CA VAL A 41 -27.06 7.62 18.99
C VAL A 41 -25.54 7.64 19.11
N VAL A 42 -24.95 6.64 19.77
CA VAL A 42 -23.50 6.54 19.92
C VAL A 42 -22.82 6.37 18.57
N GLU A 43 -23.32 5.47 17.73
CA GLU A 43 -22.78 5.24 16.38
C GLU A 43 -22.91 6.49 15.52
N LYS A 44 -24.05 7.19 15.54
CA LYS A 44 -24.24 8.43 14.79
C LYS A 44 -23.22 9.51 15.15
N VAL A 45 -22.94 9.70 16.44
CA VAL A 45 -21.94 10.68 16.89
C VAL A 45 -20.53 10.27 16.45
N ILE A 46 -20.15 9.00 16.63
CA ILE A 46 -18.82 8.51 16.27
C ILE A 46 -18.59 8.56 14.76
N LEU A 47 -19.56 8.08 13.98
CA LEU A 47 -19.47 8.03 12.52
C LEU A 47 -19.53 9.44 11.92
N GLY A 48 -20.32 10.35 12.49
CA GLY A 48 -20.35 11.76 12.09
C GLY A 48 -19.00 12.45 12.32
N GLU A 49 -18.38 12.25 13.49
CA GLU A 49 -17.04 12.80 13.76
C GLU A 49 -15.97 12.19 12.85
N LEU A 50 -16.04 10.89 12.56
CA LEU A 50 -15.14 10.23 11.62
C LEU A 50 -15.31 10.81 10.20
N SER A 51 -16.55 11.01 9.76
CA SER A 51 -16.86 11.65 8.47
C SER A 51 -16.28 13.06 8.38
N ASN A 52 -16.43 13.87 9.42
CA ASN A 52 -15.85 15.22 9.48
C ASN A 52 -14.32 15.20 9.37
N ARG A 53 -13.65 14.29 10.07
CA ARG A 53 -12.19 14.14 9.98
C ARG A 53 -11.72 13.70 8.60
N LEU A 54 -12.44 12.77 7.98
CA LEU A 54 -12.15 12.28 6.63
C LEU A 54 -12.49 13.32 5.54
N SER A 55 -13.30 14.33 5.86
CA SER A 55 -13.67 15.41 4.94
C SER A 55 -12.54 16.36 4.59
N ASN A 56 -11.39 16.26 5.26
CA ASN A 56 -10.22 17.07 4.94
C ASN A 56 -9.51 16.53 3.69
N THR A 57 -10.12 16.76 2.53
CA THR A 57 -9.62 16.34 1.21
C THR A 57 -8.28 16.98 0.87
N GLU A 58 -7.99 18.16 1.39
CA GLU A 58 -6.69 18.82 1.23
C GLU A 58 -5.56 18.03 1.91
N SER A 59 -5.81 17.51 3.11
CA SER A 59 -4.85 16.68 3.84
C SER A 59 -4.58 15.37 3.11
N LEU A 60 -5.62 14.74 2.56
CA LEU A 60 -5.47 13.51 1.76
C LEU A 60 -4.70 13.78 0.46
N ALA A 61 -5.03 14.84 -0.25
CA ALA A 61 -4.31 15.25 -1.45
C ALA A 61 -2.84 15.59 -1.14
N TYR A 62 -2.56 16.19 0.02
CA TYR A 62 -1.20 16.43 0.49
C TYR A 62 -0.45 15.13 0.74
N VAL A 63 -1.06 14.16 1.42
CA VAL A 63 -0.46 12.83 1.68
C VAL A 63 -0.13 12.13 0.36
N PHE A 64 -1.06 12.10 -0.60
CA PHE A 64 -0.80 11.47 -1.91
C PHE A 64 0.36 12.14 -2.66
N ARG A 65 0.41 13.48 -2.72
CA ARG A 65 1.53 14.20 -3.31
C ARG A 65 2.85 13.93 -2.58
N ARG A 66 2.81 13.78 -1.26
CA ARG A 66 4.01 13.48 -0.46
C ARG A 66 4.52 12.06 -0.75
N VAL A 67 3.62 11.10 -0.87
CA VAL A 67 3.95 9.71 -1.23
C VAL A 67 4.55 9.65 -2.63
N GLU A 68 3.95 10.31 -3.62
CA GLU A 68 4.50 10.43 -4.98
C GLU A 68 5.94 10.96 -4.97
N LYS A 69 6.20 12.04 -4.22
CA LYS A 69 7.56 12.57 -4.07
C LYS A 69 8.53 11.60 -3.39
N MET A 70 8.09 10.88 -2.37
CA MET A 70 8.94 9.90 -1.67
C MET A 70 9.27 8.73 -2.57
N VAL A 71 8.27 8.19 -3.27
CA VAL A 71 8.47 7.12 -4.25
C VAL A 71 9.42 7.58 -5.35
N ALA A 72 9.20 8.77 -5.93
CA ALA A 72 10.11 9.32 -6.94
C ALA A 72 11.54 9.47 -6.42
N LYS A 73 11.71 9.90 -5.16
CA LYS A 73 13.02 10.06 -4.52
C LYS A 73 13.74 8.72 -4.34
N GLU A 74 13.09 7.70 -3.79
CA GLU A 74 13.77 6.41 -3.55
C GLU A 74 14.15 5.71 -4.85
N PHE A 75 13.34 5.88 -5.89
CA PHE A 75 13.70 5.41 -7.22
C PHE A 75 14.86 6.22 -7.83
N ALA A 76 14.90 7.53 -7.61
CA ALA A 76 16.00 8.40 -8.05
C ALA A 76 17.31 8.19 -7.24
N GLU A 77 17.24 7.67 -6.02
CA GLU A 77 18.39 7.30 -5.18
C GLU A 77 18.85 5.85 -5.38
N SER A 78 18.08 5.03 -6.12
CA SER A 78 18.46 3.67 -6.56
C SER A 78 18.92 3.52 -8.04
N PRO A 79 19.56 4.51 -8.70
CA PRO A 79 20.06 4.33 -10.06
C PRO A 79 21.26 3.38 -10.05
N GLY A 80 21.95 3.22 -8.90
CA GLY A 80 23.08 2.32 -8.75
C GLY A 80 22.71 0.86 -9.00
N ALA A 81 21.54 0.40 -8.54
CA ALA A 81 21.13 -1.00 -8.71
C ALA A 81 20.72 -1.30 -10.16
N ALA A 82 19.94 -0.41 -10.79
CA ALA A 82 19.54 -0.54 -12.18
C ALA A 82 20.75 -0.46 -13.13
N LYS A 83 21.62 0.54 -12.94
CA LYS A 83 22.82 0.72 -13.75
C LYS A 83 23.81 -0.45 -13.61
N ARG A 84 23.97 -1.01 -12.41
CA ARG A 84 24.78 -2.23 -12.20
C ARG A 84 24.24 -3.41 -13.00
N LYS A 85 22.92 -3.63 -12.99
CA LYS A 85 22.29 -4.70 -13.79
C LYS A 85 22.41 -4.45 -15.30
N GLU A 86 22.30 -3.20 -15.74
CA GLU A 86 22.53 -2.83 -17.15
C GLU A 86 23.99 -3.09 -17.58
N ASP A 87 24.96 -2.70 -16.75
CA ASP A 87 26.38 -2.93 -17.01
C ASP A 87 26.71 -4.43 -17.04
N GLU A 88 26.11 -5.21 -16.14
CA GLU A 88 26.23 -6.67 -16.12
C GLU A 88 25.63 -7.30 -17.38
N TYR A 89 24.43 -6.88 -17.79
CA TYR A 89 23.79 -7.31 -19.03
C TYR A 89 24.68 -7.05 -20.24
N LYS A 90 25.24 -5.84 -20.36
CA LYS A 90 26.15 -5.49 -21.48
C LYS A 90 27.39 -6.37 -21.51
N LYS A 91 28.00 -6.66 -20.35
CA LYS A 91 29.17 -7.54 -20.27
C LYS A 91 28.84 -8.96 -20.72
N GLN A 92 27.71 -9.51 -20.27
CA GLN A 92 27.28 -10.86 -20.65
C GLN A 92 26.91 -10.94 -22.14
N ARG A 93 26.26 -9.90 -22.68
CA ARG A 93 25.95 -9.79 -24.11
C ARG A 93 27.22 -9.76 -24.97
N GLN A 94 28.21 -8.96 -24.56
CA GLN A 94 29.49 -8.90 -25.25
C GLN A 94 30.23 -10.24 -25.22
N MET A 95 30.16 -10.96 -24.09
CA MET A 95 30.74 -12.29 -23.96
C MET A 95 30.05 -13.29 -24.90
N LEU A 96 28.71 -13.24 -24.99
CA LEU A 96 27.94 -14.06 -25.93
C LEU A 96 28.35 -13.78 -27.39
N ASP A 97 28.43 -12.50 -27.79
CA ASP A 97 28.84 -12.11 -29.15
C ASP A 97 30.26 -12.61 -29.49
N ASN A 98 31.17 -12.57 -28.51
CA ASN A 98 32.53 -13.09 -28.67
C ASN A 98 32.54 -14.62 -28.83
N LEU A 99 31.73 -15.36 -28.06
CA LEU A 99 31.61 -16.82 -28.19
C LEU A 99 31.00 -17.22 -29.53
N VAL A 100 29.97 -16.51 -29.99
CA VAL A 100 29.37 -16.71 -31.32
C VAL A 100 30.40 -16.43 -32.42
N GLY A 101 31.16 -15.35 -32.31
CA GLY A 101 32.26 -15.04 -33.23
C GLY A 101 33.36 -16.10 -33.25
N TYR A 102 33.67 -16.70 -32.09
CA TYR A 102 34.62 -17.80 -31.98
C TYR A 102 34.13 -19.08 -32.68
N ILE A 103 32.84 -19.41 -32.53
CA ILE A 103 32.21 -20.55 -33.23
C ILE A 103 32.17 -20.31 -34.74
N ALA A 104 31.88 -19.07 -35.18
CA ALA A 104 31.86 -18.70 -36.60
C ALA A 104 33.22 -18.88 -37.30
N GLN A 105 34.33 -18.85 -36.55
CA GLN A 105 35.68 -19.15 -37.04
C GLN A 105 35.97 -20.66 -37.17
N GLY A 106 34.96 -21.52 -36.97
CA GLY A 106 35.05 -22.98 -37.15
C GLY A 106 35.67 -23.72 -35.96
N ARG A 107 35.81 -23.06 -34.80
CA ARG A 107 36.38 -23.66 -33.58
C ARG A 107 35.26 -24.09 -32.65
N GLN A 108 35.06 -25.40 -32.52
CA GLN A 108 34.05 -25.98 -31.63
C GLN A 108 34.70 -26.80 -30.53
N SER A 109 34.25 -26.61 -29.29
CA SER A 109 34.64 -27.39 -28.13
C SER A 109 33.41 -27.54 -27.22
N LYS A 110 33.26 -28.70 -26.59
CA LYS A 110 32.16 -28.94 -25.64
C LYS A 110 32.10 -27.90 -24.51
N ALA A 111 33.26 -27.38 -24.09
CA ALA A 111 33.33 -26.33 -23.07
C ALA A 111 32.74 -24.99 -23.56
N VAL A 112 32.85 -24.69 -24.85
CA VAL A 112 32.29 -23.48 -25.46
C VAL A 112 30.78 -23.58 -25.57
N GLU A 113 30.25 -24.77 -25.89
CA GLU A 113 28.82 -25.04 -25.95
C GLU A 113 28.14 -24.87 -24.59
N THR A 114 28.70 -25.45 -23.52
CA THR A 114 28.18 -25.26 -22.15
C THR A 114 28.25 -23.80 -21.70
N ALA A 115 29.37 -23.11 -21.98
CA ALA A 115 29.52 -21.70 -21.65
C ALA A 115 28.54 -20.80 -22.43
N LEU A 116 28.21 -21.18 -23.68
CA LEU A 116 27.23 -20.49 -24.51
C LEU A 116 25.83 -20.60 -23.90
N GLU A 117 25.38 -21.81 -23.58
CA GLU A 117 24.07 -22.04 -22.95
C GLU A 117 23.92 -21.28 -21.63
N GLU A 118 24.97 -21.23 -20.81
CA GLU A 118 24.96 -20.46 -19.55
C GLU A 118 24.88 -18.95 -19.81
N CYS A 119 25.62 -18.44 -20.80
CA CYS A 119 25.58 -17.03 -21.16
C CYS A 119 24.20 -16.63 -21.72
N GLU A 120 23.61 -17.47 -22.57
CA GLU A 120 22.26 -17.26 -23.11
C GLU A 120 21.21 -17.18 -22.01
N LYS A 121 21.20 -18.14 -21.08
CA LYS A 121 20.29 -18.14 -19.92
C LYS A 121 20.46 -16.89 -19.05
N LYS A 122 21.71 -16.47 -18.80
CA LYS A 122 22.00 -15.26 -18.01
C LYS A 122 21.55 -13.99 -18.71
N VAL A 123 21.75 -13.88 -20.03
CA VAL A 123 21.29 -12.73 -20.82
C VAL A 123 19.76 -12.67 -20.84
N GLU A 124 19.08 -13.81 -20.98
CA GLU A 124 17.62 -13.88 -20.93
C GLU A 124 17.06 -13.45 -19.57
N GLN A 125 17.61 -13.98 -18.47
CA GLN A 125 17.23 -13.58 -17.11
C GLN A 125 17.47 -12.09 -16.84
N LEU A 126 18.67 -11.59 -17.15
CA LEU A 126 19.00 -10.18 -16.95
C LEU A 126 18.13 -9.27 -17.83
N GLY A 127 17.79 -9.71 -19.05
CA GLY A 127 16.87 -8.99 -19.94
C GLY A 127 15.46 -8.88 -19.36
N ALA A 128 14.92 -10.01 -18.87
CA ALA A 128 13.60 -10.04 -18.22
C ALA A 128 13.55 -9.17 -16.96
N ASP A 129 14.61 -9.20 -16.14
CA ASP A 129 14.76 -8.35 -14.96
C ASP A 129 14.78 -6.86 -15.31
N LEU A 130 15.53 -6.47 -16.35
CA LEU A 130 15.59 -5.08 -16.80
C LEU A 130 14.26 -4.60 -17.39
N GLU A 131 13.57 -5.44 -18.15
CA GLU A 131 12.21 -5.13 -18.61
C GLU A 131 11.24 -4.94 -17.45
N PHE A 132 11.31 -5.82 -16.44
CA PHE A 132 10.47 -5.72 -15.25
C PHE A 132 10.74 -4.41 -14.50
N LEU A 133 12.01 -4.09 -14.27
CA LEU A 133 12.42 -2.83 -13.65
C LEU A 133 11.97 -1.61 -14.46
N GLY A 134 12.07 -1.66 -15.79
CA GLY A 134 11.58 -0.62 -16.68
C GLY A 134 10.06 -0.42 -16.60
N LYS A 135 9.29 -1.53 -16.56
CA LYS A 135 7.83 -1.51 -16.38
C LYS A 135 7.44 -0.96 -15.00
N CYS A 136 8.19 -1.30 -13.94
CA CYS A 136 8.01 -0.73 -12.62
C CYS A 136 8.29 0.78 -12.60
N HIS A 137 9.32 1.23 -13.32
CA HIS A 137 9.63 2.66 -13.47
C HIS A 137 8.53 3.42 -14.24
N THR A 138 7.90 2.82 -15.24
CA THR A 138 6.78 3.47 -15.95
C THR A 138 5.50 3.51 -15.12
N ARG A 139 5.34 2.57 -14.18
CA ARG A 139 4.22 2.47 -13.23
C ARG A 139 4.51 3.11 -11.88
N LEU A 140 5.41 4.11 -11.84
CA LEU A 140 5.61 4.90 -10.62
C LEU A 140 4.26 5.45 -10.14
N PHE A 141 4.07 5.40 -8.82
CA PHE A 141 2.87 5.92 -8.20
C PHE A 141 2.71 7.41 -8.55
N LYS A 142 1.62 7.74 -9.25
CA LYS A 142 1.21 9.11 -9.51
C LYS A 142 0.09 9.47 -8.55
N ALA A 143 0.17 10.64 -7.94
CA ALA A 143 -0.89 11.09 -7.07
C ALA A 143 -2.19 11.25 -7.88
N PRO A 144 -3.32 10.68 -7.42
CA PRO A 144 -4.59 10.87 -8.09
C PRO A 144 -5.02 12.35 -8.05
N PRO A 145 -5.83 12.81 -9.03
CA PRO A 145 -6.35 14.17 -9.02
C PRO A 145 -7.26 14.40 -7.81
N LYS A 146 -7.39 15.66 -7.39
CA LYS A 146 -8.22 16.04 -6.21
C LYS A 146 -9.66 15.59 -6.35
N GLU A 147 -10.22 15.73 -7.55
CA GLU A 147 -11.59 15.31 -7.89
C GLU A 147 -11.84 13.83 -7.57
N TRP A 148 -10.86 12.96 -7.88
CA TRP A 148 -10.95 11.53 -7.56
C TRP A 148 -10.93 11.27 -6.05
N VAL A 149 -10.13 12.04 -5.30
CA VAL A 149 -10.09 11.94 -3.83
C VAL A 149 -11.42 12.40 -3.23
N GLU A 150 -11.99 13.49 -3.74
CA GLU A 150 -13.29 14.02 -3.33
C GLU A 150 -14.42 13.02 -3.58
N GLU A 151 -14.47 12.43 -4.77
CA GLU A 151 -15.43 11.36 -5.13
C GLU A 151 -15.28 10.14 -4.20
N ARG A 152 -14.04 9.74 -3.90
CA ARG A 152 -13.81 8.59 -3.04
C ARG A 152 -14.24 8.86 -1.60
N VAL A 153 -13.98 10.07 -1.11
CA VAL A 153 -14.40 10.50 0.22
C VAL A 153 -15.92 10.64 0.30
N SER A 154 -16.59 11.21 -0.71
CA SER A 154 -18.06 11.31 -0.72
C SER A 154 -18.71 9.94 -0.68
N ARG A 155 -18.22 8.98 -1.48
CA ARG A 155 -18.69 7.59 -1.45
C ARG A 155 -18.48 6.91 -0.10
N ILE A 156 -17.40 7.23 0.62
CA ILE A 156 -17.20 6.73 1.98
C ILE A 156 -18.25 7.34 2.91
N LYS A 157 -18.56 8.64 2.80
CA LYS A 157 -19.60 9.28 3.60
C LYS A 157 -20.97 8.65 3.38
N GLU A 158 -21.36 8.42 2.13
CA GLU A 158 -22.62 7.75 1.78
C GLU A 158 -22.73 6.37 2.47
N VAL A 159 -21.66 5.56 2.43
CA VAL A 159 -21.65 4.24 3.08
C VAL A 159 -21.74 4.34 4.61
N LEU A 160 -21.11 5.37 5.19
CA LEU A 160 -21.19 5.60 6.63
C LEU A 160 -22.59 6.08 7.04
N GLU A 161 -23.20 6.98 6.26
CA GLU A 161 -24.54 7.52 6.49
C GLU A 161 -25.63 6.43 6.35
N LEU A 162 -25.56 5.60 5.30
CA LEU A 162 -26.47 4.46 5.07
C LEU A 162 -26.44 3.41 6.20
N LYS A 163 -25.35 3.32 6.96
CA LYS A 163 -25.25 2.42 8.13
C LYS A 163 -25.71 3.06 9.44
N THR A 164 -26.01 4.35 9.41
CA THR A 164 -26.37 5.15 10.58
C THR A 164 -27.88 5.46 10.63
N GLU A 165 -28.57 5.35 9.49
CA GLU A 165 -30.04 5.33 9.35
C GLU A 165 -30.64 3.97 9.70
#